data_AF-A0AA96VWC1-F1
#
_entry.id   AF-A0AA96VWC1-F1
#
_cell.length_a   1.000
_cell.length_b   1.000
_cell.length_c   1.000
_cell.angle_alpha   90.00
_cell.angle_beta   90.00
_cell.angle_gamma   90.00
#
_symmetry.space_group_name_H-M   'P 1'
#
loop_
_entity.id
_entity.type
_entity.pdbx_description
1 polymer ?
#
loop_
_entity_poly.entity_id
_entity_poly.type
_entity_poly.pdbx_seq_one_letter_code
_entity_poly.pdbx_strand_id
1 'polypeptide(L)'
;MRNASAGTRRKYAFAVAVWLGFLDAAGRAWHDADEEDVAGFKFWRMTDEANVRRVAGGTVLDDLVAISAFYRWAGSRFGVSDPVARRQVPGPDPGTSTESFEAGPHIVRGKDVKWLDPAGYARWADVGLRGLDLRGREIDGWRGRNSQRDCAFVDGLYGTGLRLSEWASVLRLELPADDAARTYYTCRLSAACAKGGRGLRFWMPRSVLADVLAYEEGERAAAVRRAQRDGRYERLPRLLLVERRTRNRRLEMRDTGGRQVAASLDSLDPGARKRLFRRTAAGPPPDWNRWRSG
;
A
#
# COMPACT_ATOMS: atom_id res chain seq x y z
N MET A 1 7.60 -9.04 -16.53
CA MET A 1 7.29 -7.73 -15.91
C MET A 1 5.84 -7.22 -16.11
N ARG A 2 5.06 -7.66 -17.12
CA ARG A 2 3.70 -7.12 -17.37
C ARG A 2 2.69 -7.33 -16.22
N ASN A 3 2.86 -8.37 -15.40
CA ASN A 3 1.95 -8.68 -14.27
C ASN A 3 2.40 -8.11 -12.91
N ALA A 4 3.47 -7.31 -12.87
CA ALA A 4 3.97 -6.73 -11.61
C ALA A 4 3.14 -5.50 -11.20
N SER A 5 2.92 -5.34 -9.88
CA SER A 5 2.24 -4.16 -9.33
C SER A 5 2.93 -2.86 -9.75
N ALA A 6 2.20 -1.75 -9.84
CA ALA A 6 2.79 -0.44 -10.16
C ALA A 6 3.93 -0.05 -9.19
N GLY A 7 3.80 -0.39 -7.91
CA GLY A 7 4.85 -0.19 -6.91
C GLY A 7 6.10 -1.00 -7.20
N THR A 8 5.94 -2.28 -7.54
CA THR A 8 7.06 -3.15 -7.96
C THR A 8 7.76 -2.60 -9.19
N ARG A 9 7.00 -2.17 -10.22
CA ARG A 9 7.56 -1.57 -11.44
C ARG A 9 8.38 -0.31 -11.15
N ARG A 10 7.86 0.59 -10.31
CA ARG A 10 8.57 1.81 -9.91
C ARG A 10 9.87 1.49 -9.16
N LYS A 11 9.81 0.52 -8.25
CA LYS A 11 10.98 0.05 -7.49
C LYS A 11 12.05 -0.54 -8.42
N TYR A 12 11.65 -1.39 -9.36
CA TYR A 12 12.57 -2.00 -10.31
C TYR A 12 13.18 -0.96 -11.26
N ALA A 13 12.36 -0.03 -11.77
CA ALA A 13 12.86 1.05 -12.62
C ALA A 13 13.89 1.92 -11.88
N PHE A 14 13.65 2.23 -10.60
CA PHE A 14 14.60 2.97 -9.79
C PHE A 14 15.90 2.18 -9.57
N ALA A 15 15.81 0.91 -9.19
CA ALA A 15 16.98 0.05 -9.00
C ALA A 15 17.83 -0.06 -10.28
N VAL A 16 17.18 -0.30 -11.42
CA VAL A 16 17.86 -0.37 -12.73
C VAL A 16 18.48 0.99 -13.09
N ALA A 17 17.80 2.11 -12.85
CA ALA A 17 18.38 3.44 -13.10
C ALA A 17 19.62 3.71 -12.23
N VAL A 18 19.59 3.31 -10.96
CA VAL A 18 20.75 3.43 -10.05
C VAL A 18 21.91 2.56 -10.51
N TRP A 19 21.64 1.33 -10.96
CA TRP A 19 22.64 0.43 -11.55
C TRP A 19 23.27 1.01 -12.82
N LEU A 20 22.45 1.46 -13.77
CA LEU A 20 22.95 2.03 -15.03
C LEU A 20 23.77 3.31 -14.78
N GLY A 21 23.36 4.15 -13.82
CA GLY A 21 24.15 5.32 -13.43
C GLY A 21 25.47 4.96 -12.75
N PHE A 22 25.52 3.86 -11.99
CA PHE A 22 26.76 3.34 -11.42
C PHE A 22 27.71 2.85 -12.53
N LEU A 23 27.21 2.07 -13.49
CA LEU A 23 28.01 1.58 -14.61
C LEU A 23 28.55 2.71 -15.48
N ASP A 24 27.71 3.72 -15.78
CA ASP A 24 28.11 4.91 -16.54
C ASP A 24 29.26 5.66 -15.84
N ALA A 25 29.17 5.85 -14.52
CA ALA A 25 30.23 6.45 -13.72
C ALA A 25 31.53 5.60 -13.69
N ALA A 26 31.41 4.28 -13.82
CA ALA A 26 32.53 3.36 -13.94
C ALA A 26 33.05 3.22 -15.38
N GLY A 27 32.46 3.91 -16.36
CA GLY A 27 32.81 3.80 -17.78
C GLY A 27 32.48 2.44 -18.40
N ARG A 28 31.57 1.68 -17.79
CA ARG A 28 31.20 0.32 -18.21
C ARG A 28 29.91 0.35 -19.02
N ALA A 29 29.94 -0.24 -20.21
CA ALA A 29 28.73 -0.42 -21.00
C ALA A 29 27.83 -1.48 -20.34
N TRP A 30 26.52 -1.22 -20.27
CA TRP A 30 25.60 -2.11 -19.54
C TRP A 30 25.57 -3.54 -20.09
N HIS A 31 25.80 -3.75 -21.38
CA HIS A 31 25.77 -5.09 -21.99
C HIS A 31 27.07 -5.88 -21.77
N ASP A 32 28.14 -5.20 -21.36
CA ASP A 32 29.42 -5.83 -21.02
C ASP A 32 29.57 -6.05 -19.51
N ALA A 33 28.57 -5.67 -18.71
CA ALA A 33 28.65 -5.80 -17.26
C ALA A 33 28.81 -7.27 -16.84
N ASP A 34 29.62 -7.50 -15.82
CA ASP A 34 29.92 -8.84 -15.28
C ASP A 34 29.72 -8.93 -13.75
N GLU A 35 30.11 -10.06 -13.18
CA GLU A 35 29.96 -10.32 -11.74
C GLU A 35 30.81 -9.39 -10.87
N GLU A 36 31.95 -8.91 -11.38
CA GLU A 36 32.83 -7.97 -10.67
C GLU A 36 32.17 -6.59 -10.59
N ASP A 37 31.53 -6.14 -11.67
CA ASP A 37 30.73 -4.91 -11.67
C ASP A 37 29.59 -4.98 -10.62
N VAL A 38 28.96 -6.15 -10.48
CA VAL A 38 27.91 -6.36 -9.47
C VAL A 38 28.47 -6.33 -8.04
N ALA A 39 29.67 -6.90 -7.82
CA ALA A 39 30.37 -6.82 -6.54
C ALA A 39 30.77 -5.37 -6.20
N GLY A 40 31.29 -4.63 -7.20
CA GLY A 40 31.61 -3.20 -7.09
C GLY A 40 30.37 -2.36 -6.76
N PHE A 41 29.25 -2.63 -7.43
CA PHE A 41 27.98 -1.97 -7.13
C PHE A 41 27.51 -2.26 -5.71
N LYS A 42 27.57 -3.51 -5.25
CA LYS A 42 27.23 -3.87 -3.86
C LYS A 42 28.10 -3.10 -2.87
N PHE A 43 29.41 -3.04 -3.09
CA PHE A 43 30.34 -2.30 -2.25
C PHE A 43 30.00 -0.81 -2.23
N TRP A 44 29.83 -0.20 -3.40
CA TRP A 44 29.44 1.21 -3.54
C TRP A 44 28.10 1.52 -2.84
N ARG A 45 27.13 0.63 -2.99
CA ARG A 45 25.78 0.83 -2.48
C ARG A 45 25.71 0.73 -0.95
N MET A 46 26.61 -0.03 -0.32
CA MET A 46 26.57 -0.31 1.13
C MET A 46 27.67 0.35 1.95
N THR A 47 28.88 0.45 1.41
CA THR A 47 30.10 0.68 2.20
C THR A 47 30.86 1.91 1.75
N ASP A 48 30.97 2.14 0.44
CA ASP A 48 31.79 3.22 -0.11
C ASP A 48 31.38 4.61 0.41
N GLU A 49 32.37 5.37 0.86
CA GLU A 49 32.20 6.72 1.37
C GLU A 49 31.68 7.70 0.31
N ALA A 50 32.06 7.49 -0.96
CA ALA A 50 31.63 8.29 -2.11
C ALA A 50 30.10 8.26 -2.31
N ASN A 51 29.43 7.19 -1.88
CA ASN A 51 27.97 7.14 -1.85
C ASN A 51 27.43 7.73 -0.54
N VAL A 52 27.13 9.02 -0.52
CA VAL A 52 26.53 9.68 0.67
C VAL A 52 25.15 9.12 1.06
N ARG A 53 24.53 8.28 0.21
CA ARG A 53 23.24 7.60 0.45
C ARG A 53 23.39 6.07 0.45
N ARG A 54 24.38 5.57 1.20
CA ARG A 54 24.53 4.14 1.53
C ARG A 54 23.22 3.55 2.05
N VAL A 55 22.96 2.28 1.70
CA VAL A 55 21.71 1.58 2.05
C VAL A 55 21.97 0.27 2.79
N ALA A 56 20.96 -0.19 3.51
CA ALA A 56 21.00 -1.50 4.16
C ALA A 56 20.95 -2.65 3.14
N GLY A 57 21.46 -3.82 3.53
CA GLY A 57 21.54 -4.99 2.66
C GLY A 57 20.20 -5.43 2.04
N GLY A 58 19.07 -5.24 2.73
CA GLY A 58 17.76 -5.55 2.16
C GLY A 58 17.45 -4.74 0.89
N THR A 59 17.89 -3.48 0.82
CA THR A 59 17.74 -2.64 -0.37
C THR A 59 18.63 -3.12 -1.50
N VAL A 60 19.88 -3.49 -1.22
CA VAL A 60 20.78 -4.05 -2.25
C VAL A 60 20.25 -5.36 -2.79
N LEU A 61 19.73 -6.25 -1.93
CA LEU A 61 19.09 -7.48 -2.36
C LEU A 61 17.92 -7.21 -3.32
N ASP A 62 17.07 -6.24 -2.98
CA ASP A 62 15.98 -5.80 -3.85
C ASP A 62 16.47 -5.22 -5.19
N ASP A 63 17.59 -4.48 -5.17
CA ASP A 63 18.22 -3.94 -6.38
C ASP A 63 18.72 -5.09 -7.27
N LEU A 64 19.40 -6.10 -6.71
CA LEU A 64 19.87 -7.30 -7.43
C LEU A 64 18.71 -8.08 -8.09
N VAL A 65 17.56 -8.21 -7.41
CA VAL A 65 16.36 -8.82 -8.02
C VAL A 65 15.93 -8.04 -9.28
N ALA A 66 15.92 -6.72 -9.20
CA ALA A 66 15.51 -5.88 -10.32
C ALA A 66 16.51 -5.90 -11.48
N ILE A 67 17.81 -5.85 -11.18
CA ILE A 67 18.90 -5.92 -12.15
C ILE A 67 18.86 -7.27 -12.88
N SER A 68 18.79 -8.38 -12.14
CA SER A 68 18.70 -9.72 -12.73
C SER A 68 17.44 -9.89 -13.59
N ALA A 69 16.30 -9.31 -13.18
CA ALA A 69 15.08 -9.31 -13.99
C ALA A 69 15.22 -8.50 -15.29
N PHE A 70 16.00 -7.41 -15.27
CA PHE A 70 16.32 -6.62 -16.46
C PHE A 70 17.24 -7.40 -17.41
N TYR A 71 18.35 -7.97 -16.92
CA TYR A 71 19.27 -8.71 -17.77
C TYR A 71 18.69 -10.01 -18.31
N ARG A 72 17.82 -10.71 -17.56
CA ARG A 72 17.11 -11.87 -18.12
C ARG A 72 16.20 -11.51 -19.28
N TRP A 73 15.52 -10.37 -19.19
CA TRP A 73 14.75 -9.84 -20.31
C TRP A 73 15.70 -9.48 -21.47
N ALA A 74 16.80 -8.79 -21.21
CA ALA A 74 17.77 -8.40 -22.22
C ALA A 74 18.41 -9.63 -22.91
N GLY A 75 18.81 -10.65 -22.16
CA GLY A 75 19.36 -11.89 -22.68
C GLY A 75 18.42 -12.60 -23.63
N SER A 76 17.14 -12.73 -23.25
CA SER A 76 16.13 -13.33 -24.15
C SER A 76 15.89 -12.54 -25.45
N ARG A 77 16.23 -11.25 -25.49
CA ARG A 77 15.89 -10.36 -26.62
C ARG A 77 17.09 -9.94 -27.48
N PHE A 78 18.27 -9.89 -26.87
CA PHE A 78 19.50 -9.30 -27.41
C PHE A 78 20.75 -10.16 -27.15
N GLY A 79 20.65 -11.29 -26.46
CA GLY A 79 21.79 -12.20 -26.22
C GLY A 79 22.77 -11.73 -25.15
N VAL A 80 22.39 -10.78 -24.29
CA VAL A 80 23.21 -10.27 -23.18
C VAL A 80 23.16 -11.22 -21.97
N SER A 81 24.31 -11.49 -21.35
CA SER A 81 24.41 -12.31 -20.14
C SER A 81 23.86 -11.61 -18.89
N ASP A 82 23.33 -12.35 -17.92
CA ASP A 82 22.95 -11.82 -16.61
C ASP A 82 24.18 -11.75 -15.69
N PRO A 83 24.68 -10.56 -15.33
CA PRO A 83 25.87 -10.43 -14.48
C PRO A 83 25.57 -10.77 -13.01
N VAL A 84 24.30 -10.93 -12.64
CA VAL A 84 23.93 -11.24 -11.26
C VAL A 84 23.98 -12.76 -11.04
N ALA A 85 25.15 -13.23 -10.60
CA ALA A 85 25.35 -14.64 -10.26
C ALA A 85 24.39 -15.13 -9.15
N ARG A 86 23.91 -16.36 -9.32
CA ARG A 86 22.96 -17.01 -8.41
C ARG A 86 23.56 -18.26 -7.81
N ARG A 87 23.23 -18.48 -6.55
CA ARG A 87 23.54 -19.70 -5.81
C ARG A 87 22.29 -20.33 -5.21
N GLN A 88 22.29 -21.64 -5.10
CA GLN A 88 21.29 -22.37 -4.33
C GLN A 88 21.62 -22.25 -2.84
N VAL A 89 20.61 -21.96 -2.02
CA VAL A 89 20.72 -21.94 -0.55
C VAL A 89 19.60 -22.78 0.05
N PRO A 90 19.78 -23.39 1.24
CA PRO A 90 18.70 -24.07 1.94
C PRO A 90 17.49 -23.16 2.11
N GLY A 91 16.31 -23.69 1.80
CA GLY A 91 15.04 -22.99 1.94
C GLY A 91 14.55 -22.95 3.39
N PRO A 92 13.45 -22.23 3.65
CA PRO A 92 12.91 -22.06 5.00
C PRO A 92 12.32 -23.37 5.57
N ASP A 93 11.89 -24.29 4.71
CA ASP A 93 11.36 -25.59 5.11
C ASP A 93 12.42 -26.70 4.94
N PRO A 94 12.49 -27.70 5.84
CA PRO A 94 13.44 -28.80 5.74
C PRO A 94 13.38 -29.51 4.37
N GLY A 95 14.53 -29.68 3.73
CA GLY A 95 14.65 -30.35 2.43
C GLY A 95 14.29 -29.48 1.21
N THR A 96 14.00 -28.19 1.40
CA THR A 96 13.79 -27.25 0.29
C THR A 96 15.07 -26.50 -0.05
N SER A 97 15.23 -26.08 -1.31
CA SER A 97 16.25 -25.14 -1.75
C SER A 97 15.60 -23.89 -2.34
N THR A 98 16.26 -22.75 -2.18
CA THR A 98 15.85 -21.46 -2.77
C THR A 98 17.03 -20.83 -3.49
N GLU A 99 16.75 -20.05 -4.54
CA GLU A 99 17.78 -19.25 -5.20
C GLU A 99 18.08 -17.97 -4.40
N SER A 100 19.36 -17.70 -4.20
CA SER A 100 19.88 -16.44 -3.69
C SER A 100 20.94 -15.88 -4.64
N PHE A 101 21.38 -14.64 -4.44
CA PHE A 101 22.46 -14.06 -5.23
C PHE A 101 23.80 -14.27 -4.52
N GLU A 102 24.86 -14.51 -5.30
CA GLU A 102 26.21 -14.60 -4.75
C GLU A 102 26.67 -13.26 -4.18
N ALA A 103 26.38 -12.17 -4.91
CA ALA A 103 26.53 -10.81 -4.41
C ALA A 103 25.48 -10.41 -3.35
N GLY A 104 24.63 -11.33 -2.89
CA GLY A 104 23.70 -11.08 -1.80
C GLY A 104 24.42 -10.65 -0.51
N PRO A 105 23.88 -9.69 0.27
CA PRO A 105 24.47 -9.33 1.56
C PRO A 105 24.36 -10.50 2.56
N HIS A 106 25.45 -10.80 3.28
CA HIS A 106 25.54 -11.95 4.18
C HIS A 106 24.54 -11.92 5.36
N ILE A 107 24.14 -10.73 5.79
CA ILE A 107 23.15 -10.53 6.87
C ILE A 107 22.21 -9.42 6.43
N VAL A 108 21.07 -9.78 5.82
CA VAL A 108 19.91 -8.92 5.90
C VAL A 108 19.41 -9.06 7.34
N ARG A 109 19.83 -8.14 8.24
CA ARG A 109 19.37 -8.16 9.64
C ARG A 109 17.85 -8.35 9.62
N GLY A 110 17.38 -9.38 10.32
CA GLY A 110 15.94 -9.60 10.52
C GLY A 110 15.32 -8.28 10.99
N LYS A 111 14.13 -7.95 10.48
CA LYS A 111 13.45 -6.75 10.94
C LYS A 111 13.22 -6.89 12.44
N ASP A 112 13.91 -6.08 13.24
CA ASP A 112 13.60 -5.91 14.66
C ASP A 112 12.26 -5.15 14.74
N VAL A 113 11.17 -5.90 14.58
CA VAL A 113 9.82 -5.34 14.64
C VAL A 113 9.51 -5.09 16.10
N LYS A 114 9.61 -3.83 16.52
CA LYS A 114 9.14 -3.38 17.81
C LYS A 114 7.62 -3.35 17.79
N TRP A 115 7.00 -4.25 18.54
CA TRP A 115 5.56 -4.30 18.72
C TRP A 115 5.14 -3.36 19.84
N LEU A 116 4.03 -2.66 19.66
CA LEU A 116 3.35 -1.97 20.74
C LEU A 116 2.35 -2.92 21.38
N ASP A 117 2.42 -3.07 22.69
CA ASP A 117 1.34 -3.66 23.47
C ASP A 117 0.09 -2.74 23.41
N PRO A 118 -1.10 -3.22 23.82
CA PRO A 118 -2.32 -2.41 23.77
C PRO A 118 -2.24 -1.07 24.49
N ALA A 119 -1.57 -1.00 25.64
CA ALA A 119 -1.42 0.25 26.38
C ALA A 119 -0.39 1.19 25.70
N GLY A 120 0.69 0.63 25.17
CA GLY A 120 1.65 1.36 24.34
C GLY A 120 1.02 1.96 23.09
N TYR A 121 0.16 1.20 22.41
CA TYR A 121 -0.61 1.67 21.27
C TYR A 121 -1.59 2.79 21.66
N ALA A 122 -2.39 2.58 22.71
CA ALA A 122 -3.34 3.58 23.18
C ALA A 122 -2.66 4.91 23.49
N ARG A 123 -1.55 4.87 24.24
CA ARG A 123 -0.74 6.06 24.55
C ARG A 123 -0.20 6.75 23.29
N TRP A 124 0.30 5.97 22.33
CA TRP A 124 0.80 6.53 21.07
C TRP A 124 -0.32 7.24 20.27
N ALA A 125 -1.51 6.64 20.20
CA ALA A 125 -2.65 7.22 19.50
C ALA A 125 -3.19 8.47 20.22
N ASP A 126 -3.28 8.43 21.55
CA ASP A 126 -3.76 9.54 22.38
C ASP A 126 -2.86 10.77 22.22
N VAL A 127 -1.55 10.59 22.38
CA VAL A 127 -0.58 11.69 22.29
C VAL A 127 -0.34 12.12 20.84
N GLY A 128 -0.19 11.17 19.93
CA GLY A 128 0.26 11.45 18.57
C GLY A 128 -0.86 11.91 17.62
N LEU A 129 -2.11 11.53 17.88
CA LEU A 129 -3.21 11.73 16.93
C LEU A 129 -4.43 12.40 17.55
N ARG A 130 -4.79 12.05 18.80
CA ARG A 130 -5.93 12.65 19.50
C ARG A 130 -5.60 14.01 20.12
N GLY A 131 -4.32 14.30 20.35
CA GLY A 131 -3.88 15.56 20.96
C GLY A 131 -4.07 15.57 22.47
N LEU A 132 -3.93 14.41 23.11
CA LEU A 132 -4.02 14.26 24.56
C LEU A 132 -2.61 14.21 25.17
N ASP A 133 -2.46 14.67 26.41
CA ASP A 133 -1.24 14.50 27.17
C ASP A 133 -1.16 13.10 27.81
N LEU A 134 -0.06 12.81 28.51
CA LEU A 134 0.15 11.53 29.20
C LEU A 134 -0.85 11.25 30.33
N ARG A 135 -1.66 12.24 30.72
CA ARG A 135 -2.74 12.13 31.72
C ARG A 135 -4.13 12.08 31.07
N GLY A 136 -4.20 12.05 29.74
CA GLY A 136 -5.46 12.01 28.98
C GLY A 136 -6.16 13.37 28.86
N ARG A 137 -5.48 14.48 29.16
CA ARG A 137 -6.03 15.84 29.04
C ARG A 137 -5.76 16.39 27.65
N GLU A 138 -6.68 17.15 27.09
CA GLU A 138 -6.46 17.85 25.82
C GLU A 138 -5.26 18.80 25.93
N ILE A 139 -4.39 18.78 24.92
CA ILE A 139 -3.25 19.67 24.83
C ILE A 139 -3.71 21.01 24.25
N ASP A 140 -3.53 22.07 25.03
CA ASP A 140 -3.80 23.43 24.59
C ASP A 140 -3.05 23.78 23.31
N GLY A 141 -3.79 24.28 22.31
CA GLY A 141 -3.22 24.64 21.03
C GLY A 141 -2.88 23.47 20.11
N TRP A 142 -3.33 22.24 20.42
CA TRP A 142 -3.23 21.11 19.48
C TRP A 142 -3.91 21.43 18.15
N ARG A 143 -3.20 21.18 17.04
CA ARG A 143 -3.67 21.46 15.66
C ARG A 143 -3.81 20.19 14.82
N GLY A 144 -4.55 19.22 15.33
CA GLY A 144 -4.96 18.04 14.56
C GLY A 144 -5.90 18.42 13.42
N ARG A 145 -5.41 18.45 12.17
CA ARG A 145 -6.24 18.83 11.00
C ARG A 145 -7.28 17.78 10.59
N ASN A 146 -6.97 16.49 10.80
CA ASN A 146 -7.83 15.36 10.41
C ASN A 146 -7.77 14.29 11.50
N SER A 147 -7.88 14.67 12.77
CA SER A 147 -7.65 13.75 13.89
C SER A 147 -8.66 12.61 13.88
N GLN A 148 -9.95 12.86 13.60
CA GLN A 148 -10.93 11.76 13.51
C GLN A 148 -10.58 10.77 12.39
N ARG A 149 -10.19 11.29 11.22
CA ARG A 149 -9.74 10.45 10.10
C ARG A 149 -8.53 9.60 10.49
N ASP A 150 -7.51 10.25 11.05
CA ASP A 150 -6.22 9.61 11.29
C ASP A 150 -6.36 8.57 12.42
N CYS A 151 -7.13 8.86 13.48
CA CYS A 151 -7.51 7.91 14.53
C CYS A 151 -8.29 6.72 13.97
N ALA A 152 -9.41 6.94 13.27
CA ALA A 152 -10.19 5.86 12.68
C ALA A 152 -9.37 5.00 11.70
N PHE A 153 -8.38 5.61 11.03
CA PHE A 153 -7.47 4.87 10.16
C PHE A 153 -6.54 3.96 10.96
N VAL A 154 -5.85 4.48 11.97
CA VAL A 154 -4.88 3.70 12.75
C VAL A 154 -5.55 2.67 13.65
N ASP A 155 -6.71 3.00 14.24
CA ASP A 155 -7.50 2.07 15.05
C ASP A 155 -7.98 0.92 14.18
N GLY A 156 -8.34 1.20 12.92
CA GLY A 156 -8.62 0.16 11.94
C GLY A 156 -7.43 -0.71 11.57
N LEU A 157 -6.22 -0.15 11.40
CA LEU A 157 -5.01 -0.96 11.15
C LEU A 157 -4.70 -1.86 12.34
N TYR A 158 -4.71 -1.29 13.54
CA TYR A 158 -4.40 -2.01 14.78
C TYR A 158 -5.43 -3.09 15.06
N GLY A 159 -6.72 -2.76 14.97
CA GLY A 159 -7.80 -3.69 15.29
C GLY A 159 -8.06 -4.78 14.26
N THR A 160 -7.70 -4.58 12.98
CA THR A 160 -7.94 -5.58 11.92
C THR A 160 -6.70 -6.35 11.49
N GLY A 161 -5.49 -5.83 11.78
CA GLY A 161 -4.23 -6.39 11.31
C GLY A 161 -4.01 -6.27 9.79
N LEU A 162 -4.86 -5.52 9.08
CA LEU A 162 -4.72 -5.31 7.65
C LEU A 162 -3.51 -4.43 7.32
N ARG A 163 -2.91 -4.65 6.15
CA ARG A 163 -1.85 -3.76 5.65
C ARG A 163 -2.42 -2.37 5.37
N LEU A 164 -1.55 -1.35 5.43
CA LEU A 164 -1.89 0.04 5.10
C LEU A 164 -2.71 0.19 3.81
N SER A 165 -2.30 -0.47 2.72
CA SER A 165 -3.01 -0.41 1.44
C SER A 165 -4.34 -1.17 1.42
N GLU A 166 -4.44 -2.22 2.24
CA GLU A 166 -5.64 -3.07 2.32
C GLU A 166 -6.73 -2.34 3.09
N TRP A 167 -6.43 -1.83 4.28
CA TRP A 167 -7.38 -1.02 5.05
C TRP A 167 -7.81 0.25 4.29
N ALA A 168 -6.86 0.91 3.63
CA ALA A 168 -7.14 2.09 2.83
C ALA A 168 -8.05 1.82 1.61
N SER A 169 -8.25 0.56 1.24
CA SER A 169 -9.07 0.15 0.09
C SER A 169 -10.50 -0.26 0.45
N VAL A 170 -10.81 -0.41 1.75
CA VAL A 170 -12.15 -0.82 2.21
C VAL A 170 -13.16 0.29 1.89
N LEU A 171 -14.26 -0.10 1.23
CA LEU A 171 -15.35 0.80 0.88
C LEU A 171 -16.38 0.88 2.01
N ARG A 172 -17.09 2.00 2.11
CA ARG A 172 -18.19 2.15 3.08
C ARG A 172 -19.28 1.09 2.87
N LEU A 173 -19.62 0.80 1.62
CA LEU A 173 -20.60 -0.24 1.28
C LEU A 173 -20.15 -1.66 1.67
N GLU A 174 -18.88 -1.88 1.99
CA GLU A 174 -18.35 -3.17 2.44
C GLU A 174 -18.36 -3.30 3.98
N LEU A 175 -18.57 -2.20 4.70
CA LEU A 175 -18.71 -2.20 6.14
C LEU A 175 -20.11 -2.71 6.54
N PRO A 176 -20.21 -3.52 7.60
CA PRO A 176 -21.49 -3.96 8.14
C PRO A 176 -22.27 -2.78 8.75
N ALA A 177 -23.57 -3.00 9.00
CA ALA A 177 -24.34 -2.12 9.87
C ALA A 177 -23.84 -2.31 11.32
N ASP A 178 -23.85 -1.24 12.11
CA ASP A 178 -23.55 -1.36 13.54
C ASP A 178 -24.69 -2.08 14.27
N ASP A 179 -24.28 -2.91 15.23
CA ASP A 179 -25.09 -3.75 16.08
C ASP A 179 -24.40 -3.76 17.45
N ALA A 180 -25.02 -3.08 18.42
CA ALA A 180 -24.45 -2.88 19.74
C ALA A 180 -24.21 -4.18 20.52
N ALA A 181 -24.89 -5.28 20.15
CA ALA A 181 -24.72 -6.57 20.77
C ALA A 181 -23.47 -7.33 20.26
N ARG A 182 -22.81 -6.86 19.21
CA ARG A 182 -21.64 -7.53 18.62
C ARG A 182 -20.32 -6.99 19.16
N THR A 183 -19.40 -7.90 19.44
CA THR A 183 -18.00 -7.53 19.73
C THR A 183 -17.15 -7.47 18.46
N TYR A 184 -17.43 -8.34 17.49
CA TYR A 184 -16.66 -8.46 16.24
C TYR A 184 -17.56 -8.70 15.02
N TYR A 185 -17.05 -8.30 13.86
CA TYR A 185 -17.64 -8.58 12.56
C TYR A 185 -16.67 -9.39 11.69
N THR A 186 -17.20 -10.40 11.00
CA THR A 186 -16.47 -11.04 9.91
C THR A 186 -16.61 -10.22 8.64
N CYS A 187 -15.50 -9.69 8.14
CA CYS A 187 -15.43 -8.89 6.92
C CYS A 187 -14.65 -9.63 5.83
N ARG A 188 -14.71 -9.12 4.59
CA ARG A 188 -13.99 -9.69 3.44
C ARG A 188 -13.30 -8.59 2.66
N LEU A 189 -11.98 -8.74 2.52
CA LEU A 189 -11.12 -7.92 1.69
C LEU A 189 -11.16 -8.41 0.24
N SER A 190 -11.29 -7.48 -0.69
CA SER A 190 -11.28 -7.75 -2.13
C SER A 190 -9.96 -8.33 -2.60
N ALA A 191 -10.03 -9.31 -3.50
CA ALA A 191 -8.88 -9.96 -4.10
C ALA A 191 -7.93 -8.98 -4.79
N ALA A 192 -8.46 -8.05 -5.59
CA ALA A 192 -7.67 -7.02 -6.26
C ALA A 192 -6.99 -6.01 -5.30
N CYS A 193 -7.40 -5.99 -4.03
CA CYS A 193 -6.82 -5.11 -3.01
C CYS A 193 -5.87 -5.83 -2.04
N ALA A 194 -6.02 -7.15 -1.92
CA ALA A 194 -5.20 -7.98 -1.06
C ALA A 194 -3.80 -8.19 -1.63
N LYS A 195 -2.79 -8.28 -0.75
CA LYS A 195 -1.44 -8.60 -1.17
C LYS A 195 -1.42 -9.96 -1.90
N GLY A 196 -0.87 -9.98 -3.11
CA GLY A 196 -0.77 -11.19 -3.92
C GLY A 196 -2.08 -11.60 -4.60
N GLY A 197 -3.10 -10.73 -4.63
CA GLY A 197 -4.31 -10.97 -5.43
C GLY A 197 -5.28 -11.98 -4.83
N ARG A 198 -5.09 -12.39 -3.57
CA ARG A 198 -5.92 -13.40 -2.89
C ARG A 198 -6.76 -12.73 -1.82
N GLY A 199 -8.05 -12.56 -2.10
CA GLY A 199 -9.00 -12.00 -1.14
C GLY A 199 -9.04 -12.84 0.13
N LEU A 200 -9.27 -12.19 1.27
CA LEU A 200 -9.24 -12.85 2.58
C LEU A 200 -10.38 -12.37 3.47
N ARG A 201 -10.78 -13.23 4.41
CA ARG A 201 -11.66 -12.84 5.52
C ARG A 201 -10.81 -12.26 6.63
N PHE A 202 -11.31 -11.21 7.27
CA PHE A 202 -10.69 -10.62 8.45
C PHE A 202 -11.74 -10.32 9.50
N TRP A 203 -11.30 -10.24 10.75
CA TRP A 203 -12.14 -9.86 11.87
C TRP A 203 -11.94 -8.38 12.16
N MET A 204 -13.05 -7.68 12.39
CA MET A 204 -13.04 -6.26 12.73
C MET A 204 -13.74 -6.08 14.08
N PRO A 205 -13.05 -5.55 15.12
CA PRO A 205 -13.69 -5.17 16.36
C PRO A 205 -14.82 -4.17 16.09
N ARG A 206 -15.89 -4.21 16.90
CA ARG A 206 -16.96 -3.22 16.81
C ARG A 206 -16.45 -1.79 17.06
N SER A 207 -15.47 -1.60 17.95
CA SER A 207 -14.86 -0.28 18.20
C SER A 207 -14.32 0.35 16.92
N VAL A 208 -13.62 -0.43 16.08
CA VAL A 208 -13.11 0.02 14.78
C VAL A 208 -14.25 0.50 13.87
N LEU A 209 -15.37 -0.24 13.82
CA LEU A 209 -16.53 0.19 13.05
C LEU A 209 -17.10 1.50 13.59
N ALA A 210 -17.26 1.60 14.91
CA ALA A 210 -17.76 2.80 15.57
C ALA A 210 -16.88 4.02 15.28
N ASP A 211 -15.55 3.88 15.35
CA ASP A 211 -14.60 4.96 15.04
C ASP A 211 -14.71 5.42 13.58
N VAL A 212 -14.86 4.47 12.66
CA VAL A 212 -15.07 4.78 11.23
C VAL A 212 -16.41 5.51 11.03
N LEU A 213 -17.49 5.07 11.66
CA LEU A 213 -18.81 5.70 11.56
C LEU A 213 -18.79 7.11 12.18
N ALA A 214 -18.15 7.29 13.32
CA ALA A 214 -17.98 8.61 13.95
C ALA A 214 -17.21 9.58 13.03
N TYR A 215 -16.13 9.11 12.39
CA TYR A 215 -15.43 9.89 11.36
C TYR A 215 -16.34 10.22 10.16
N GLU A 216 -17.15 9.26 9.72
CA GLU A 216 -18.06 9.46 8.59
C GLU A 216 -19.12 10.54 8.85
N GLU A 217 -19.67 10.56 10.06
CA GLU A 217 -20.70 11.51 10.49
C GLU A 217 -20.13 12.89 10.87
N GLY A 218 -18.90 12.93 11.38
CA GLY A 218 -18.20 14.13 11.80
C GLY A 218 -17.40 14.82 10.69
N GLU A 219 -16.07 14.75 10.80
CA GLU A 219 -15.13 15.47 9.93
C GLU A 219 -15.34 15.16 8.44
N ARG A 220 -15.62 13.89 8.10
CA ARG A 220 -15.86 13.49 6.70
C ARG A 220 -17.10 14.15 6.14
N ALA A 221 -18.20 14.15 6.88
CA ALA A 221 -19.44 14.77 6.43
C ALA A 221 -19.25 16.27 6.19
N ALA A 222 -18.51 16.97 7.07
CA ALA A 222 -18.18 18.38 6.89
C ALA A 222 -17.31 18.62 5.64
N ALA A 223 -16.30 17.78 5.41
CA ALA A 223 -15.43 17.86 4.24
C ALA A 223 -16.20 17.60 2.93
N VAL A 224 -17.08 16.59 2.93
CA VAL A 224 -17.95 16.26 1.78
C VAL A 224 -18.91 17.40 1.47
N ARG A 225 -19.60 17.95 2.47
CA ARG A 225 -20.50 19.10 2.27
C ARG A 225 -19.78 20.31 1.68
N ARG A 226 -18.56 20.59 2.15
CA ARG A 226 -17.72 21.66 1.59
C ARG A 226 -17.39 21.40 0.13
N ALA A 227 -16.96 20.19 -0.21
CA ALA A 227 -16.63 19.80 -1.57
C ALA A 227 -17.85 19.83 -2.52
N GLN A 228 -19.04 19.48 -2.01
CA GLN A 228 -20.31 19.60 -2.75
C GLN A 228 -20.65 21.06 -3.04
N ARG A 229 -20.59 21.95 -2.04
CA ARG A 229 -20.82 23.40 -2.24
C ARG A 229 -19.86 24.01 -3.27
N ASP A 230 -18.62 23.53 -3.28
CA ASP A 230 -17.58 24.01 -4.20
C ASP A 230 -17.65 23.32 -5.58
N GLY A 231 -18.66 22.47 -5.85
CA GLY A 231 -18.84 21.76 -7.12
C GLY A 231 -17.69 20.79 -7.47
N ARG A 232 -16.88 20.37 -6.49
CA ARG A 232 -15.62 19.64 -6.76
C ARG A 232 -15.82 18.28 -7.43
N TYR A 233 -16.95 17.63 -7.17
CA TYR A 233 -17.23 16.29 -7.68
C TYR A 233 -17.76 16.29 -9.13
N GLU A 234 -18.36 17.38 -9.58
CA GLU A 234 -18.88 17.52 -10.95
C GLU A 234 -17.76 17.55 -11.99
N ARG A 235 -16.57 18.01 -11.58
CA ARG A 235 -15.39 18.15 -12.43
C ARG A 235 -14.51 16.90 -12.47
N LEU A 236 -14.92 15.80 -11.81
CA LEU A 236 -14.10 14.60 -11.74
C LEU A 236 -14.27 13.71 -12.99
N PRO A 237 -13.22 13.58 -13.83
CA PRO A 237 -13.30 12.69 -14.97
C PRO A 237 -13.38 11.23 -14.49
N ARG A 238 -14.15 10.40 -15.20
CA ARG A 238 -14.24 8.94 -15.00
C ARG A 238 -14.85 8.51 -13.66
N LEU A 239 -15.65 9.37 -13.05
CA LEU A 239 -16.50 9.00 -11.92
C LEU A 239 -17.44 7.84 -12.31
N LEU A 240 -17.66 6.93 -11.37
CA LEU A 240 -18.61 5.83 -11.45
C LEU A 240 -19.66 5.99 -10.33
N LEU A 241 -20.90 6.27 -10.71
CA LEU A 241 -22.02 6.32 -9.78
C LEU A 241 -22.49 4.90 -9.48
N VAL A 242 -22.39 4.47 -8.24
CA VAL A 242 -22.94 3.18 -7.78
C VAL A 242 -24.46 3.30 -7.73
N GLU A 243 -25.15 2.51 -8.56
CA GLU A 243 -26.61 2.45 -8.62
C GLU A 243 -27.13 1.31 -7.75
N ARG A 244 -26.46 0.15 -7.79
CA ARG A 244 -26.90 -1.04 -7.06
C ARG A 244 -25.74 -1.93 -6.66
N ARG A 245 -25.87 -2.55 -5.49
CA ARG A 245 -25.06 -3.69 -5.06
C ARG A 245 -25.91 -4.95 -5.08
N THR A 246 -25.44 -5.99 -5.78
CA THR A 246 -26.12 -7.29 -5.83
C THR A 246 -25.68 -8.19 -4.66
N ARG A 247 -26.46 -9.25 -4.38
CA ARG A 247 -26.14 -10.25 -3.35
C ARG A 247 -24.78 -10.93 -3.60
N ASN A 248 -24.36 -11.06 -4.86
CA ASN A 248 -23.10 -11.70 -5.26
C ASN A 248 -21.90 -10.75 -5.24
N ARG A 249 -21.93 -9.70 -4.40
CA ARG A 249 -20.86 -8.69 -4.28
C ARG A 249 -20.50 -8.04 -5.63
N ARG A 250 -21.45 -7.89 -6.55
CA ARG A 250 -21.27 -7.11 -7.78
C ARG A 250 -21.87 -5.72 -7.61
N LEU A 251 -21.21 -4.72 -8.19
CA LEU A 251 -21.71 -3.37 -8.32
C LEU A 251 -22.22 -3.14 -9.73
N GLU A 252 -23.40 -2.54 -9.83
CA GLU A 252 -23.91 -1.90 -11.03
C GLU A 252 -23.71 -0.40 -10.87
N MET A 253 -23.08 0.20 -11.87
CA MET A 253 -22.60 1.56 -11.84
C MET A 253 -22.91 2.25 -13.16
N ARG A 254 -22.90 3.58 -13.16
CA ARG A 254 -22.99 4.41 -14.35
C ARG A 254 -21.78 5.32 -14.47
N ASP A 255 -21.17 5.38 -15.65
CA ASP A 255 -20.09 6.32 -15.92
C ASP A 255 -20.63 7.73 -16.27
N THR A 256 -19.73 8.70 -16.38
CA THR A 256 -20.09 10.10 -16.70
C THR A 256 -20.73 10.27 -18.08
N GLY A 257 -20.59 9.30 -18.99
CA GLY A 257 -21.24 9.29 -20.31
C GLY A 257 -22.60 8.59 -20.30
N GLY A 258 -23.08 8.17 -19.13
CA GLY A 258 -24.38 7.50 -18.98
C GLY A 258 -24.35 6.00 -19.25
N ARG A 259 -23.20 5.42 -19.61
CA ARG A 259 -23.08 3.99 -19.90
C ARG A 259 -23.09 3.18 -18.61
N GLN A 260 -23.82 2.05 -18.63
CA GLN A 260 -23.84 1.10 -17.53
C GLN A 260 -22.57 0.25 -17.49
N VAL A 261 -22.04 0.07 -16.29
CA VAL A 261 -20.83 -0.70 -15.99
C VAL A 261 -21.13 -1.64 -14.83
N ALA A 262 -20.81 -2.92 -14.98
CA ALA A 262 -20.93 -3.89 -13.89
C ALA A 262 -19.58 -4.53 -13.56
N ALA A 263 -19.23 -4.62 -12.28
CA ALA A 263 -17.99 -5.23 -11.83
C ALA A 263 -18.16 -5.97 -10.51
N SER A 264 -17.35 -7.00 -10.29
CA SER A 264 -17.24 -7.64 -8.96
C SER A 264 -16.45 -6.73 -8.02
N LEU A 265 -16.85 -6.64 -6.75
CA LEU A 265 -16.04 -5.98 -5.72
C LEU A 265 -14.64 -6.58 -5.61
N ASP A 266 -14.50 -7.88 -5.90
CA ASP A 266 -13.23 -8.60 -5.85
C ASP A 266 -12.29 -8.24 -7.03
N SER A 267 -12.81 -7.70 -8.13
CA SER A 267 -12.01 -7.28 -9.29
C SER A 267 -11.68 -5.78 -9.31
N LEU A 268 -12.29 -4.99 -8.41
CA LEU A 268 -12.03 -3.56 -8.31
C LEU A 268 -10.77 -3.30 -7.48
N ASP A 269 -9.69 -2.90 -8.15
CA ASP A 269 -8.44 -2.49 -7.52
C ASP A 269 -8.59 -1.15 -6.76
N PRO A 270 -7.60 -0.74 -5.94
CA PRO A 270 -7.67 0.51 -5.19
C PRO A 270 -7.83 1.78 -6.07
N GLY A 271 -7.39 1.75 -7.33
CA GLY A 271 -7.55 2.85 -8.28
C GLY A 271 -8.98 2.95 -8.79
N ALA A 272 -9.57 1.83 -9.19
CA ALA A 272 -10.97 1.74 -9.61
C ALA A 272 -11.93 2.12 -8.47
N ARG A 273 -11.64 1.66 -7.25
CA ARG A 273 -12.43 1.96 -6.03
C ARG A 273 -12.50 3.44 -5.71
N LYS A 274 -11.43 4.20 -5.95
CA LYS A 274 -11.41 5.67 -5.75
C LYS A 274 -12.34 6.44 -6.67
N ARG A 275 -12.79 5.80 -7.76
CA ARG A 275 -13.74 6.40 -8.70
C ARG A 275 -15.20 6.09 -8.37
N LEU A 276 -15.47 5.36 -7.28
CA LEU A 276 -16.83 5.01 -6.87
C LEU A 276 -17.45 6.12 -6.04
N PHE A 277 -18.65 6.51 -6.42
CA PHE A 277 -19.45 7.53 -5.76
C PHE A 277 -20.90 7.08 -5.64
N ARG A 278 -21.57 7.47 -4.57
CA ARG A 278 -23.01 7.23 -4.40
C ARG A 278 -23.80 8.45 -4.85
N ARG A 279 -25.07 8.25 -5.22
CA ARG A 279 -25.98 9.37 -5.47
C ARG A 279 -26.55 9.89 -4.16
N THR A 280 -26.52 11.21 -3.96
CA THR A 280 -27.26 11.89 -2.88
C THR A 280 -27.94 13.14 -3.41
N ALA A 281 -28.93 13.65 -2.69
CA ALA A 281 -29.64 14.88 -3.06
C ALA A 281 -28.71 16.10 -3.19
N ALA A 282 -27.61 16.14 -2.43
CA ALA A 282 -26.62 17.21 -2.46
C ALA A 282 -25.47 16.98 -3.48
N GLY A 283 -25.66 16.07 -4.44
CA GLY A 283 -24.62 15.65 -5.40
C GLY A 283 -23.85 14.40 -4.92
N PRO A 284 -22.95 13.82 -5.72
CA PRO A 284 -22.40 12.50 -5.42
C PRO A 284 -21.18 12.54 -4.48
N PRO A 285 -21.26 12.03 -3.22
CA PRO A 285 -20.07 11.87 -2.39
C PRO A 285 -19.34 10.56 -2.72
N PRO A 286 -18.03 10.46 -2.40
CA PRO A 286 -17.27 9.24 -2.58
C PRO A 286 -17.81 8.06 -1.74
N ASP A 287 -17.71 6.83 -2.24
CA ASP A 287 -18.06 5.59 -1.53
C ASP A 287 -16.91 4.95 -0.75
N TRP A 288 -15.75 5.60 -0.77
CA TRP A 288 -14.56 5.19 -0.06
C TRP A 288 -14.22 6.19 1.05
N ASN A 289 -13.47 5.73 2.05
CA ASN A 289 -12.96 6.60 3.09
C ASN A 289 -11.71 7.33 2.60
N ARG A 290 -11.78 8.66 2.56
CA ARG A 290 -10.65 9.47 2.12
C ARG A 290 -9.59 9.54 3.21
N TRP A 291 -8.70 8.56 3.22
CA TRP A 291 -7.60 8.43 4.19
C TRP A 291 -6.38 9.33 3.89
N ARG A 292 -6.29 9.89 2.68
CA ARG A 292 -5.18 10.79 2.29
C ARG A 292 -5.69 12.21 2.07
N SER A 293 -5.02 13.16 2.70
CA SER A 293 -5.22 14.59 2.45
C SER A 293 -4.78 14.95 1.03
N GLY A 294 -5.63 15.70 0.36
CA GLY A 294 -5.34 16.46 -0.85
C GLY A 294 -6.26 17.66 -0.86
#